data_AF-A0A3M1X0T7-F1
#
_entry.id   AF-A0A3M1X0T7-F1
#
_cell.length_a   1.000
_cell.length_b   1.000
_cell.length_c   1.000
_cell.angle_alpha   90.00
_cell.angle_beta   90.00
_cell.angle_gamma   90.00
#
_symmetry.space_group_name_H-M   'P 1'
#
loop_
_entity.id
_entity.type
_entity.pdbx_description
1 polymer ?
#
loop_
_entity_poly.entity_id
_entity_poly.type
_entity_poly.pdbx_seq_one_letter_code
_entity_poly.pdbx_strand_id
1 'polypeptide(L)'
;MEKAQAEKGKELLEAVRESIAETGTIMDEILKNILEAADKLRFTQDRETFEGVGELVTNLQHLFEYVSSLKEGVALLGKYGYELDDKVFERWDEAAGHLEEIASAFERKDWVYAADVMEYELHPLLSEGVKGLKAAAESMREL
;
A
#
# COMPACT_ATOMS: atom_id res chain seq x y z
N MET A 1 -32.41 17.70 4.03
CA MET A 1 -31.69 16.47 3.63
C MET A 1 -30.41 16.82 2.89
N GLU A 2 -30.44 17.72 1.90
CA GLU A 2 -29.25 18.12 1.12
C GLU A 2 -28.07 18.66 1.97
N LYS A 3 -28.33 19.53 2.95
CA LYS A 3 -27.27 20.01 3.86
C LYS A 3 -26.57 18.90 4.65
N ALA A 4 -27.33 17.91 5.14
CA ALA A 4 -26.77 16.79 5.91
C ALA A 4 -25.99 15.80 5.02
N GLN A 5 -26.32 15.71 3.73
CA GLN A 5 -25.54 14.92 2.77
C GLN A 5 -24.25 15.64 2.36
N ALA A 6 -24.30 16.97 2.19
CA ALA A 6 -23.11 17.78 1.91
C ALA A 6 -22.11 17.78 3.07
N GLU A 7 -22.58 17.84 4.33
CA GLU A 7 -21.72 17.73 5.52
C GLU A 7 -20.97 16.39 5.55
N LYS A 8 -21.70 15.28 5.35
CA LYS A 8 -21.12 13.93 5.32
C LYS A 8 -20.11 13.73 4.19
N GLY A 9 -20.38 14.29 3.01
CA GLY A 9 -19.45 14.26 1.89
C GLY A 9 -18.12 14.95 2.22
N LYS A 10 -18.18 16.10 2.91
CA LYS A 10 -16.98 16.82 3.36
C LYS A 10 -16.21 16.08 4.45
N GLU A 11 -16.91 15.54 5.44
CA GLU A 11 -16.30 14.72 6.51
C GLU A 11 -15.56 13.51 5.91
N LEU A 12 -16.19 12.82 4.95
CA LEU A 12 -15.56 11.71 4.25
C LEU A 12 -14.35 12.16 3.41
N LEU A 13 -14.44 13.31 2.73
CA LEU A 13 -13.34 13.85 1.91
C LEU A 13 -12.12 14.17 2.77
N GLU A 14 -12.33 14.83 3.91
CA GLU A 14 -11.26 15.13 4.88
C GLU A 14 -10.62 13.83 5.40
N ALA A 15 -11.43 12.86 5.81
CA ALA A 15 -10.92 11.58 6.31
C ALA A 15 -10.10 10.80 5.26
N VAL A 16 -10.58 10.75 4.01
CA VAL A 16 -9.85 10.13 2.89
C VAL A 16 -8.55 10.86 2.62
N ARG A 17 -8.56 12.20 2.62
CA ARG A 17 -7.36 13.02 2.39
C ARG A 17 -6.30 12.80 3.47
N GLU A 18 -6.70 12.79 4.74
CA GLU A 18 -5.82 12.49 5.87
C GLU A 18 -5.23 11.09 5.76
N SER A 19 -6.07 10.10 5.47
CA SER A 19 -5.66 8.70 5.30
C SER A 19 -4.62 8.51 4.19
N ILE A 20 -4.79 9.21 3.06
CA ILE A 20 -3.83 9.19 1.96
C ILE A 20 -2.49 9.83 2.36
N ALA A 21 -2.54 10.95 3.08
CA ALA A 21 -1.34 11.64 3.54
C ALA A 21 -0.55 10.81 4.56
N GLU A 22 -1.24 10.16 5.49
CA GLU A 22 -0.67 9.23 6.46
C GLU A 22 0.00 8.05 5.77
N THR A 23 -0.71 7.42 4.81
CA THR A 23 -0.14 6.34 3.98
C THR A 23 1.15 6.78 3.33
N GLY A 24 1.15 7.95 2.68
CA GLY A 24 2.32 8.48 2.00
C GLY A 24 3.52 8.75 2.92
N THR A 25 3.29 8.94 4.22
CA THR A 25 4.34 9.19 5.23
C THR A 25 4.97 7.88 5.72
N ILE A 26 4.15 6.86 5.98
CA ILE A 26 4.62 5.56 6.49
C ILE A 26 5.35 4.77 5.39
N MET A 27 4.99 5.00 4.13
CA MET A 27 5.49 4.20 3.02
C MET A 27 6.97 4.34 2.72
N ASP A 28 7.60 5.48 3.01
CA ASP A 28 9.04 5.65 2.78
C ASP A 28 9.86 4.67 3.65
N GLU A 29 9.41 4.42 4.88
CA GLU A 29 10.02 3.45 5.79
C GLU A 29 9.75 2.01 5.34
N ILE A 30 8.52 1.70 4.92
CA ILE A 30 8.16 0.37 4.42
C ILE A 30 8.98 0.02 3.17
N LEU A 31 9.09 0.93 2.20
CA LEU A 31 9.87 0.72 0.98
C LEU A 31 11.35 0.44 1.29
N LYS A 32 11.92 1.19 2.22
CA LYS A 32 13.28 0.95 2.69
C LYS A 32 13.42 -0.44 3.34
N ASN A 33 12.48 -0.82 4.21
CA ASN A 33 12.51 -2.10 4.90
C ASN A 33 12.38 -3.29 3.93
N ILE A 34 11.63 -3.15 2.83
CA ILE A 34 11.56 -4.17 1.77
C ILE A 34 12.94 -4.43 1.16
N LEU A 35 13.66 -3.37 0.79
CA LEU A 35 14.99 -3.49 0.18
C LEU A 35 16.01 -4.09 1.16
N GLU A 36 15.99 -3.65 2.42
CA GLU A 36 16.87 -4.20 3.45
C GLU A 36 16.58 -5.68 3.73
N ALA A 37 15.30 -6.08 3.74
CA ALA A 37 14.90 -7.46 3.93
C ALA A 37 15.29 -8.35 2.74
N ALA A 38 15.13 -7.85 1.51
CA ALA A 38 15.57 -8.54 0.30
C ALA A 38 17.09 -8.77 0.31
N ASP A 39 17.88 -7.77 0.68
CA ASP A 39 19.34 -7.88 0.80
C ASP A 39 19.74 -8.94 1.85
N LYS A 40 19.16 -8.87 3.06
CA LYS A 40 19.44 -9.83 4.13
C LYS A 40 19.07 -11.27 3.76
N LEU A 41 17.97 -11.47 3.02
CA LEU A 41 17.56 -12.79 2.50
C LEU A 41 18.61 -13.39 1.56
N ARG A 42 19.33 -12.57 0.79
CA ARG A 42 20.38 -13.07 -0.11
C ARG A 42 21.68 -13.42 0.62
N PHE A 43 22.05 -12.66 1.66
CA PHE A 43 23.39 -12.75 2.24
C PHE A 43 23.48 -13.40 3.62
N THR A 44 22.53 -13.14 4.52
CA THR A 44 22.69 -13.50 5.94
C THR A 44 21.93 -14.77 6.29
N GLN A 45 20.64 -14.85 5.91
CA GLN A 45 19.77 -16.03 6.12
C GLN A 45 19.79 -16.58 7.55
N ASP A 46 19.91 -15.70 8.55
CA ASP A 46 19.84 -16.06 9.96
C ASP A 46 18.41 -15.95 10.50
N ARG A 47 18.22 -16.40 11.75
CA ARG A 47 16.92 -16.36 12.41
C ARG A 47 16.34 -14.94 12.46
N GLU A 48 17.18 -13.95 12.76
CA GLU A 48 16.78 -12.55 12.83
C GLU A 48 16.28 -12.03 11.48
N THR A 49 16.94 -12.43 10.39
CA THR A 49 16.49 -12.13 9.02
C THR A 49 15.10 -12.69 8.77
N PHE A 50 14.85 -13.96 9.11
CA PHE A 50 13.53 -14.57 8.87
C PHE A 50 12.43 -13.98 9.76
N GLU A 51 12.73 -13.68 11.02
CA GLU A 51 11.80 -12.99 11.93
C GLU A 51 11.45 -11.60 11.39
N GLY A 52 12.45 -10.83 10.93
CA GLY A 52 12.25 -9.50 10.35
C GLY A 52 11.45 -9.53 9.05
N VAL A 53 11.68 -10.51 8.16
CA VAL A 53 10.86 -10.65 6.95
C VAL A 53 9.42 -11.04 7.30
N GLY A 54 9.22 -11.92 8.29
CA GLY A 54 7.88 -12.29 8.75
C GLY A 54 7.09 -11.09 9.30
N GLU A 55 7.75 -10.23 10.08
CA GLU A 55 7.15 -8.99 10.57
C GLU A 55 6.83 -8.03 9.41
N LEU A 56 7.74 -7.87 8.45
CA LEU A 56 7.52 -7.05 7.26
C LEU A 56 6.30 -7.52 6.46
N VAL A 57 6.18 -8.83 6.19
CA VAL A 57 5.02 -9.39 5.47
C VAL A 57 3.72 -9.14 6.22
N THR A 58 3.73 -9.29 7.56
CA THR A 58 2.55 -8.99 8.39
C THR A 58 2.17 -7.51 8.29
N ASN A 59 3.15 -6.61 8.34
CA ASN A 59 2.91 -5.17 8.20
C ASN A 59 2.37 -4.81 6.81
N LEU A 60 2.87 -5.47 5.76
CA LEU A 60 2.36 -5.30 4.40
C LEU A 60 0.92 -5.79 4.26
N GLN A 61 0.55 -6.91 4.90
CA GLN A 61 -0.84 -7.38 4.92
C GLN A 61 -1.77 -6.32 5.52
N HIS A 62 -1.44 -5.79 6.70
CA HIS A 62 -2.23 -4.72 7.33
C HIS A 62 -2.30 -3.46 6.46
N LEU A 63 -1.21 -3.11 5.77
CA LEU A 63 -1.19 -1.99 4.83
C LEU A 63 -2.16 -2.21 3.66
N PHE A 64 -2.18 -3.41 3.05
CA PHE A 64 -3.11 -3.69 1.94
C PHE A 64 -4.56 -3.72 2.40
N GLU A 65 -4.86 -4.24 3.60
CA GLU A 65 -6.19 -4.14 4.20
C GLU A 65 -6.63 -2.69 4.40
N TYR A 66 -5.71 -1.85 4.88
CA TYR A 66 -5.94 -0.41 5.03
C TYR A 66 -6.19 0.28 3.69
N VAL A 67 -5.36 0.02 2.67
CA VAL A 67 -5.54 0.59 1.32
C VAL A 67 -6.83 0.12 0.67
N SER A 68 -7.25 -1.14 0.90
CA SER A 68 -8.56 -1.62 0.46
C SER A 68 -9.71 -0.83 1.10
N SER A 69 -9.62 -0.57 2.40
CA SER A 69 -10.61 0.26 3.12
C SER A 69 -10.65 1.70 2.59
N LEU A 70 -9.48 2.24 2.25
CA LEU A 70 -9.35 3.57 1.64
C LEU A 70 -9.99 3.61 0.24
N LYS A 71 -9.78 2.58 -0.58
CA LYS A 71 -10.42 2.42 -1.90
C LYS A 71 -11.94 2.40 -1.80
N GLU A 72 -12.49 1.73 -0.79
CA GLU A 72 -13.93 1.77 -0.50
C GLU A 72 -14.41 3.19 -0.12
N GLY A 73 -13.63 3.89 0.71
CA GLY A 73 -13.90 5.29 1.08
C GLY A 73 -13.92 6.21 -0.14
N VAL A 74 -12.97 6.05 -1.06
CA VAL A 74 -12.92 6.77 -2.34
C VAL A 74 -14.12 6.43 -3.23
N ALA A 75 -14.51 5.16 -3.33
CA ALA A 75 -15.71 4.78 -4.09
C ALA A 75 -17.00 5.39 -3.51
N LEU A 76 -17.05 5.57 -2.17
CA LEU A 76 -18.16 6.25 -1.51
C LEU A 76 -18.19 7.75 -1.78
N LEU A 77 -17.04 8.40 -1.94
CA LEU A 77 -16.94 9.82 -2.32
C LEU A 77 -17.62 10.12 -3.66
N GLY A 78 -17.56 9.19 -4.62
CA GLY A 78 -18.29 9.31 -5.89
C GLY A 78 -19.80 9.50 -5.70
N LYS A 79 -20.40 8.91 -4.65
CA LYS A 79 -21.83 9.10 -4.33
C LYS A 79 -22.17 10.52 -3.86
N TYR A 80 -21.17 11.29 -3.46
CA TYR A 80 -21.27 12.68 -3.04
C TYR A 80 -20.80 13.68 -4.11
N GLY A 81 -20.46 13.20 -5.31
CA GLY A 81 -20.02 14.03 -6.44
C GLY A 81 -18.52 14.33 -6.47
N TYR A 82 -17.73 13.65 -5.63
CA TYR A 82 -16.28 13.71 -5.65
C TYR A 82 -15.74 12.49 -6.41
N GLU A 83 -15.36 12.68 -7.67
CA GLU A 83 -14.79 11.62 -8.50
C GLU A 83 -13.25 11.64 -8.41
N LEU A 84 -12.68 10.47 -8.24
CA LEU A 84 -11.24 10.22 -8.24
C LEU A 84 -10.94 9.16 -9.29
N ASP A 85 -9.75 9.22 -9.88
CA ASP A 85 -9.33 8.22 -10.85
C ASP A 85 -9.13 6.87 -10.14
N ASP A 86 -9.90 5.85 -10.54
CA ASP A 86 -9.81 4.49 -9.99
C ASP A 86 -8.42 3.87 -10.21
N LYS A 87 -7.65 4.38 -11.18
CA LYS A 87 -6.27 3.94 -11.47
C LYS A 87 -5.29 4.20 -10.33
N VAL A 88 -5.66 5.04 -9.37
CA VAL A 88 -4.85 5.32 -8.18
C VAL A 88 -4.52 4.03 -7.40
N PHE A 89 -5.39 3.02 -7.47
CA PHE A 89 -5.25 1.76 -6.73
C PHE A 89 -4.74 0.57 -7.55
N GLU A 90 -4.59 0.68 -8.87
CA GLU A 90 -4.19 -0.46 -9.73
C GLU A 90 -2.86 -1.09 -9.29
N ARG A 91 -1.85 -0.26 -9.00
CA ARG A 91 -0.55 -0.73 -8.53
C ARG A 91 -0.58 -1.40 -7.16
N TRP A 92 -1.53 -1.01 -6.31
CA TRP A 92 -1.72 -1.64 -5.00
C TRP A 92 -2.35 -3.02 -5.14
N ASP A 93 -3.33 -3.16 -6.05
CA ASP A 93 -3.96 -4.44 -6.36
C ASP A 93 -2.94 -5.42 -6.97
N GLU A 94 -2.08 -4.95 -7.88
CA GLU A 94 -0.97 -5.74 -8.44
C GLU A 94 0.03 -6.17 -7.34
N ALA A 95 0.44 -5.22 -6.48
CA ALA A 95 1.39 -5.49 -5.40
C ALA A 95 0.88 -6.52 -4.39
N ALA A 96 -0.42 -6.53 -4.09
CA ALA A 96 -1.03 -7.47 -3.16
C ALA A 96 -0.86 -8.94 -3.63
N GLY A 97 -0.88 -9.19 -4.94
CA GLY A 97 -0.68 -10.52 -5.52
C GLY A 97 0.70 -11.12 -5.22
N HIS A 98 1.72 -10.28 -5.04
CA HIS A 98 3.09 -10.75 -4.77
C HIS A 98 3.31 -11.22 -3.32
N LEU A 99 2.40 -10.93 -2.38
CA LEU A 99 2.52 -11.46 -1.02
C LEU A 99 2.38 -12.99 -0.98
N GLU A 100 1.47 -13.54 -1.78
CA GLU A 100 1.30 -15.00 -1.91
C GLU A 100 2.53 -15.65 -2.55
N GLU A 101 3.17 -14.95 -3.50
CA GLU A 101 4.41 -15.41 -4.12
C GLU A 101 5.57 -15.47 -3.12
N ILE A 102 5.72 -14.43 -2.29
CA ILE A 102 6.73 -14.40 -1.21
C ILE A 102 6.46 -15.55 -0.23
N ALA A 103 5.23 -15.74 0.23
CA ALA A 103 4.87 -16.83 1.13
C ALA A 103 5.19 -18.20 0.51
N SER A 104 4.84 -18.40 -0.76
CA SER A 104 5.12 -19.64 -1.49
C SER A 104 6.62 -19.88 -1.66
N ALA A 105 7.41 -18.83 -1.86
CA ALA A 105 8.87 -18.91 -1.92
C ALA A 105 9.45 -19.36 -0.58
N PHE A 106 8.90 -18.85 0.52
CA PHE A 106 9.29 -19.26 1.86
C PHE A 106 9.00 -20.74 2.14
N GLU A 107 7.84 -21.24 1.72
CA GLU A 107 7.51 -22.67 1.83
C GLU A 107 8.48 -23.56 1.06
N ARG A 108 8.90 -23.11 -0.13
CA ARG A 108 9.89 -23.80 -0.98
C ARG A 108 11.34 -23.60 -0.54
N LYS A 109 11.59 -22.73 0.44
CA LYS A 109 12.92 -22.29 0.88
C LYS A 109 13.73 -21.61 -0.23
N ASP A 110 13.04 -20.93 -1.14
CA ASP A 110 13.63 -20.20 -2.25
C ASP A 110 13.83 -18.72 -1.89
N TRP A 111 14.88 -18.46 -1.09
CA TRP A 111 15.14 -17.13 -0.52
C TRP A 111 15.56 -16.12 -1.57
N VAL A 112 16.24 -16.57 -2.63
CA VAL A 112 16.65 -15.71 -3.74
C VAL A 112 15.43 -15.24 -4.50
N TYR A 113 14.50 -16.15 -4.84
CA TYR A 113 13.24 -15.75 -5.47
C TYR A 113 12.42 -14.82 -4.58
N ALA A 114 12.32 -15.11 -3.27
CA ALA A 114 11.62 -14.22 -2.34
C ALA A 114 12.23 -12.80 -2.33
N ALA A 115 13.56 -12.69 -2.29
CA ALA A 115 14.26 -11.42 -2.37
C ALA A 115 14.03 -10.70 -3.71
N ASP A 116 14.02 -11.43 -4.82
CA ASP A 116 13.79 -10.87 -6.15
C ASP A 116 12.36 -10.33 -6.29
N VAL A 117 11.35 -11.05 -5.82
CA VAL A 117 9.97 -10.55 -5.78
C VAL A 117 9.88 -9.29 -4.92
N MET A 118 10.55 -9.26 -3.77
CA MET A 118 10.55 -8.09 -2.89
C MET A 118 11.20 -6.86 -3.55
N GLU A 119 12.38 -7.01 -4.15
CA GLU A 119 13.15 -5.89 -4.73
C GLU A 119 12.63 -5.43 -6.08
N TYR A 120 12.31 -6.37 -6.98
CA TYR A 120 12.08 -6.06 -8.38
C TYR A 120 10.60 -6.01 -8.77
N GLU A 121 9.71 -6.60 -7.98
CA GLU A 121 8.27 -6.58 -8.25
C GLU A 121 7.53 -5.71 -7.22
N LEU A 122 7.61 -6.08 -5.94
CA LEU A 122 6.84 -5.45 -4.88
C LEU A 122 7.26 -3.99 -4.63
N HIS A 123 8.56 -3.73 -4.46
CA HIS A 123 9.05 -2.38 -4.18
C HIS A 123 8.69 -1.37 -5.29
N PRO A 124 8.91 -1.64 -6.59
CA PRO A 124 8.50 -0.74 -7.66
C PRO A 124 7.01 -0.46 -7.69
N LEU A 125 6.16 -1.50 -7.56
CA LEU A 125 4.70 -1.33 -7.57
C LEU A 125 4.23 -0.45 -6.41
N LEU A 126 4.73 -0.70 -5.19
CA LEU A 126 4.40 0.13 -4.03
C LEU A 126 4.93 1.56 -4.18
N SER A 127 6.13 1.76 -4.75
CA SER A 127 6.66 3.09 -5.02
C SER A 127 5.80 3.88 -6.01
N GLU A 128 5.32 3.23 -7.07
CA GLU A 128 4.38 3.83 -8.03
C GLU A 128 3.01 4.08 -7.40
N GLY A 129 2.48 3.13 -6.64
CA GLY A 129 1.21 3.26 -5.92
C GLY A 129 1.20 4.44 -4.95
N VAL A 130 2.32 4.69 -4.24
CA VAL A 130 2.47 5.85 -3.36
C VAL A 130 2.47 7.17 -4.13
N LYS A 131 3.11 7.22 -5.30
CA LYS A 131 3.06 8.41 -6.16
C LYS A 131 1.63 8.68 -6.65
N GLY A 132 0.91 7.63 -7.03
CA GLY A 132 -0.51 7.71 -7.40
C GLY A 132 -1.37 8.28 -6.26
N LEU A 133 -1.20 7.76 -5.04
CA LEU A 133 -1.89 8.26 -3.85
C LEU A 133 -1.55 9.73 -3.56
N LYS A 134 -0.27 10.12 -3.62
CA LYS A 134 0.14 11.52 -3.41
C LYS A 134 -0.51 12.46 -4.43
N ALA A 135 -0.53 12.10 -5.71
CA ALA A 135 -1.20 12.87 -6.76
C ALA A 135 -2.73 12.96 -6.56
N ALA A 136 -3.35 11.88 -6.06
CA ALA A 136 -4.77 11.87 -5.73
C ALA A 136 -5.08 12.84 -4.57
N ALA A 137 -4.27 12.86 -3.52
CA ALA A 137 -4.41 13.82 -2.42
C ALA A 137 -4.24 15.27 -2.86
N GLU A 138 -3.34 15.55 -3.80
CA GLU A 138 -3.19 16.89 -4.37
C GLU A 138 -4.43 17.31 -5.15
N SER A 139 -4.97 16.42 -5.98
CA SER A 139 -6.20 16.66 -6.75
C SER A 139 -7.40 16.93 -5.85
N MET A 140 -7.49 16.25 -4.69
CA MET A 140 -8.53 16.48 -3.70
C MET A 140 -8.44 17.82 -2.98
N ARG A 141 -7.28 18.50 -2.96
CA ARG A 141 -7.17 19.85 -2.38
C ARG A 141 -7.85 20.92 -3.24
N GLU A 142 -8.11 20.61 -4.49
CA GLU A 142 -8.75 21.51 -5.45
C GLU A 142 -10.29 21.35 -5.48
N LEU A 143 -10.83 20.34 -4.78
CA LEU A 143 -12.27 20.03 -4.64
C LEU A 143 -12.90 20.67 -3.40
#